data_AF-A0AAW1JFU7-F1
#
_entry.id   AF-A0AAW1JFU7-F1
#
_cell.length_a   1.000
_cell.length_b   1.000
_cell.length_c   1.000
_cell.angle_alpha   90.00
_cell.angle_beta   90.00
_cell.angle_gamma   90.00
#
_symmetry.space_group_name_H-M   'P 1'
#
loop_
_entity.id
_entity.type
_entity.pdbx_description
1 polymer ?
#
loop_
_entity_poly.entity_id
_entity_poly.type
_entity_poly.pdbx_seq_one_letter_code
_entity_poly.pdbx_strand_id
1 'polypeptide(L)'
;MVFLKLSFGLIVSVCCAIGFAEGSRTPPLFNNEFAVHIPEGHAAANDVADRHGFVNRGQVGSLKGYYLFEHKHVHKRSTEANDFYHRSLLKEPQVSNNAVPM
;
A
#
# COMPACT_ATOMS: atom_id res chain seq x y z
N MET A 1 1.61 -44.44 45.83
CA MET A 1 1.07 -43.14 45.35
C MET A 1 2.21 -42.15 45.29
N VAL A 2 2.25 -41.26 44.30
CA VAL A 2 3.28 -40.21 44.08
C VAL A 2 4.47 -40.62 43.21
N PHE A 3 4.27 -40.82 41.90
CA PHE A 3 5.32 -40.57 40.88
C PHE A 3 4.75 -40.14 39.50
N LEU A 4 3.45 -39.83 39.42
CA LEU A 4 2.79 -39.41 38.19
C LEU A 4 2.41 -37.92 38.26
N LYS A 5 3.38 -37.04 38.52
CA LYS A 5 3.19 -35.58 38.47
C LYS A 5 4.37 -34.82 37.85
N LEU A 6 5.33 -35.50 37.21
CA LEU A 6 6.48 -34.84 36.58
C LEU A 6 6.38 -34.68 35.05
N SER A 7 5.38 -35.26 34.39
CA SER A 7 5.29 -35.22 32.91
C SER A 7 4.38 -34.13 32.35
N PHE A 8 3.54 -33.49 33.18
CA PHE A 8 2.63 -32.43 32.71
C PHE A 8 3.27 -31.04 32.64
N GLY A 9 4.35 -30.81 33.40
CA GLY A 9 5.02 -29.51 33.44
C GLY A 9 5.85 -29.19 32.19
N LEU A 10 6.34 -30.20 31.47
CA LEU A 10 7.19 -29.99 30.30
C LEU A 10 6.36 -29.61 29.05
N ILE A 11 5.15 -30.16 28.91
CA ILE A 11 4.31 -29.95 27.71
C ILE A 11 3.79 -28.51 27.66
N VAL A 12 3.44 -27.91 28.81
CA VAL A 12 2.95 -26.52 28.87
C VAL A 12 4.06 -25.51 28.57
N SER A 13 5.31 -25.82 28.92
CA SER A 13 6.46 -24.94 28.67
C SER A 13 6.79 -24.82 27.17
N VAL A 14 6.61 -25.89 26.40
CA VAL A 14 6.90 -25.90 24.95
C VAL A 14 5.83 -25.15 24.13
N CYS A 15 4.57 -25.10 24.58
CA CYS A 15 3.53 -24.35 23.86
C CYS A 15 3.71 -22.82 23.96
N CYS A 16 4.28 -22.30 25.05
CA CYS A 16 4.46 -20.85 25.23
C CYS A 16 5.59 -20.26 24.37
N ALA A 17 6.50 -21.09 23.87
CA ALA A 17 7.57 -20.66 22.96
C ALA A 17 7.11 -20.57 21.49
N ILE A 18 5.92 -21.07 21.17
CA ILE A 18 5.25 -20.76 19.90
C ILE A 18 4.54 -19.42 20.11
N GLY A 19 5.35 -18.38 20.29
CA GLY A 19 4.89 -17.02 20.15
C GLY A 19 4.33 -16.89 18.74
N PHE A 20 3.00 -16.90 18.63
CA PHE A 20 2.37 -16.26 17.48
C PHE A 20 2.80 -14.81 17.57
N ALA A 21 3.89 -14.49 16.86
CA ALA A 21 4.17 -13.15 16.40
C ALA A 21 3.05 -12.82 15.41
N GLU A 22 1.85 -12.57 15.95
CA GLU A 22 0.86 -11.76 15.27
C GLU A 22 1.50 -10.38 15.17
N GLY A 23 2.31 -10.21 14.12
CA GLY A 23 2.72 -8.89 13.68
C GLY A 23 1.44 -8.10 13.59
N SER A 24 1.29 -7.10 14.46
CA SER A 24 0.15 -6.19 14.44
C SER A 24 0.13 -5.58 13.05
N ARG A 25 -0.70 -6.12 12.15
CA ARG A 25 -0.95 -5.52 10.85
C ARG A 25 -1.73 -4.27 11.19
N THR A 26 -1.04 -3.15 11.33
CA THR A 26 -1.68 -1.85 11.26
C THR A 26 -2.52 -1.87 9.97
N PRO A 27 -3.82 -1.59 10.05
CA PRO A 27 -4.64 -1.53 8.85
C PRO A 27 -3.95 -0.59 7.84
N PRO A 28 -3.90 -0.95 6.55
CA PRO A 28 -3.24 -0.12 5.55
C PRO A 28 -3.83 1.29 5.62
N LEU A 29 -2.98 2.25 5.92
CA LEU A 29 -3.29 3.67 5.94
C LEU A 29 -3.18 4.15 4.50
N PHE A 30 -4.29 4.10 3.79
CA PHE A 30 -4.35 4.67 2.44
C PHE A 30 -4.32 6.19 2.54
N ASN A 31 -3.43 6.79 1.77
CA ASN A 31 -3.34 8.23 1.57
C ASN A 31 -3.93 8.59 0.21
N ASN A 32 -4.00 9.88 -0.07
CA ASN A 32 -4.54 10.42 -1.32
C ASN A 32 -3.50 10.42 -2.45
N GLU A 33 -2.43 9.66 -2.27
CA GLU A 33 -1.23 9.66 -3.10
C GLU A 33 -1.14 8.35 -3.89
N PHE A 34 -0.76 8.47 -5.15
CA PHE A 34 -0.67 7.35 -6.09
C PHE A 34 0.68 7.38 -6.78
N ALA A 35 1.41 6.27 -6.75
CA ALA A 35 2.59 6.10 -7.58
C ALA A 35 2.16 5.65 -8.98
N VAL A 36 2.40 6.50 -9.99
CA VAL A 36 2.02 6.27 -11.38
C VAL A 36 3.27 6.11 -12.23
N HIS A 37 3.35 5.01 -12.97
CA HIS A 37 4.46 4.78 -13.89
C HIS A 37 4.14 5.37 -15.28
N ILE A 38 4.91 6.38 -15.68
CA ILE A 38 4.82 7.12 -16.93
C ILE A 38 6.24 7.18 -17.55
N PRO A 39 6.58 6.26 -18.46
CA PRO A 39 7.93 6.17 -19.02
C PRO A 39 8.28 7.34 -19.96
N GLU A 40 7.28 8.04 -20.48
CA GLU A 40 7.43 9.22 -21.36
C GLU A 40 8.02 10.45 -20.64
N GLY A 41 8.06 10.43 -19.31
CA GLY A 41 8.75 11.42 -18.49
C GLY A 41 7.85 12.51 -17.91
N HIS A 42 8.48 13.56 -17.38
CA HIS A 42 7.82 14.50 -16.47
C HIS A 42 6.75 15.36 -17.15
N ALA A 43 6.95 15.73 -18.42
CA ALA A 43 5.98 16.52 -19.17
C ALA A 43 4.67 15.75 -19.40
N ALA A 44 4.77 14.48 -19.81
CA ALA A 44 3.61 13.60 -19.95
C ALA A 44 2.93 13.36 -18.59
N ALA A 45 3.71 13.21 -17.52
CA ALA A 45 3.17 13.07 -16.18
C ALA A 45 2.37 14.30 -15.71
N ASN A 46 2.80 15.51 -16.05
CA ASN A 46 2.04 16.72 -15.75
C ASN A 46 0.74 16.78 -16.55
N ASP A 47 0.78 16.47 -17.86
CA ASP A 47 -0.44 16.45 -18.69
C ASP A 47 -1.47 15.45 -18.16
N VAL A 48 -1.04 14.21 -17.83
CA VAL A 48 -1.93 13.20 -17.25
C VAL A 48 -2.49 13.68 -15.91
N ALA A 49 -1.67 14.26 -15.04
CA ALA A 49 -2.15 14.77 -13.77
C ALA A 49 -3.24 15.83 -13.96
N ASP A 50 -3.00 16.81 -14.84
CA ASP A 50 -3.93 17.90 -15.12
C ASP A 50 -5.24 17.40 -15.76
N ARG A 51 -5.16 16.47 -16.73
CA ARG A 51 -6.33 15.88 -17.40
C ARG A 51 -7.27 15.16 -16.42
N HIS A 52 -6.71 14.56 -15.38
CA HIS A 52 -7.47 13.78 -14.41
C HIS A 52 -7.70 14.48 -13.06
N GLY A 53 -7.34 15.75 -12.93
CA GLY A 53 -7.54 16.53 -11.71
C GLY A 53 -6.60 16.15 -10.55
N PHE A 54 -5.48 15.52 -10.85
CA PHE A 54 -4.41 15.22 -9.90
C PHE A 54 -3.36 16.34 -9.87
N VAL A 55 -2.59 16.39 -8.79
CA VAL A 55 -1.39 17.20 -8.66
C VAL A 55 -0.19 16.28 -8.80
N ASN A 56 0.67 16.52 -9.79
CA ASN A 56 1.95 15.83 -9.86
C ASN A 56 2.92 16.39 -8.80
N ARG A 57 3.33 15.55 -7.84
CA ARG A 57 4.31 15.87 -6.80
C ARG A 57 5.76 15.63 -7.24
N GLY A 58 5.95 15.06 -8.43
CA GLY A 58 7.27 14.80 -9.00
C GLY A 58 7.66 13.33 -8.96
N GLN A 59 8.92 13.04 -9.30
CA GLN A 59 9.42 11.68 -9.39
C GLN A 59 9.56 11.03 -8.01
N VAL A 60 9.21 9.75 -7.91
CA VAL A 60 9.41 8.96 -6.70
C VAL A 60 10.89 8.59 -6.57
N GLY A 61 11.64 9.41 -5.82
CA GLY A 61 13.05 9.16 -5.52
C GLY A 61 13.88 8.87 -6.77
N SER A 62 14.64 7.78 -6.75
CA SER A 62 15.47 7.33 -7.89
C SER A 62 14.73 6.48 -8.91
N LEU A 63 13.43 6.18 -8.72
CA LEU A 63 12.65 5.38 -9.66
C LEU A 63 12.28 6.21 -10.90
N LYS A 64 13.06 6.05 -11.96
CA LYS A 64 12.82 6.73 -13.24
C LYS A 64 11.47 6.30 -13.81
N GLY A 65 10.68 7.29 -14.22
CA GLY A 65 9.36 7.08 -14.80
C GLY A 65 8.24 6.89 -13.76
N TYR A 66 8.53 6.84 -12.47
CA TYR A 66 7.48 6.80 -11.44
C TYR A 66 7.24 8.19 -10.88
N TYR A 67 5.99 8.65 -10.93
CA TYR A 67 5.57 9.95 -10.46
C TYR A 67 4.54 9.81 -9.36
N LEU A 68 4.60 10.68 -8.36
CA LEU A 68 3.66 10.70 -7.25
C LEU A 68 2.53 11.67 -7.58
N PHE A 69 1.32 11.16 -7.72
CA PHE A 69 0.13 11.96 -8.00
C PHE A 69 -0.70 12.09 -6.72
N GLU A 70 -1.20 13.29 -6.44
CA GLU A 70 -2.06 13.55 -5.29
C GLU A 70 -3.38 14.15 -5.74
N HIS A 71 -4.51 13.60 -5.28
CA HIS A 71 -5.82 14.15 -5.61
C HIS A 71 -6.35 15.06 -4.48
N LYS A 72 -6.59 16.34 -4.79
CA LYS A 72 -7.02 17.35 -3.79
C LYS A 72 -8.36 17.04 -3.12
N HIS A 73 -9.25 16.30 -3.78
CA HIS A 73 -10.60 16.02 -3.29
C HIS A 73 -10.75 14.67 -2.58
N VAL A 74 -9.69 13.84 -2.55
CA VAL A 74 -9.73 12.67 -1.68
C VAL A 74 -9.33 13.16 -0.29
N HIS A 75 -10.27 13.21 0.65
CA HIS A 75 -9.99 13.39 2.07
C HIS A 75 -10.15 12.02 2.73
N LYS A 76 -9.22 11.09 2.56
CA LYS A 76 -9.38 9.79 3.21
C LYS A 76 -8.09 9.30 3.83
N ARG A 77 -7.91 9.64 5.12
CA ARG A 77 -7.52 8.62 6.10
C ARG A 77 -8.70 7.65 6.22
N SER A 78 -8.86 6.74 5.26
CA SER A 78 -9.91 5.72 5.33
C SER A 78 -9.31 4.33 5.20
N THR A 79 -9.96 3.37 5.82
CA THR A 79 -9.62 1.96 5.75
C THR A 79 -10.06 1.30 4.44
N GLU A 80 -10.66 2.06 3.50
CA GLU A 80 -11.19 1.56 2.23
C GLU A 80 -10.48 2.18 1.03
N ALA A 81 -10.14 1.35 0.03
CA ALA A 81 -9.52 1.78 -1.21
C ALA A 81 -10.52 2.51 -2.13
N ASN A 82 -10.06 3.53 -2.86
CA ASN A 82 -10.90 4.29 -3.78
C ASN A 82 -10.85 3.72 -5.20
N ASP A 83 -11.68 2.71 -5.44
CA ASP A 83 -11.77 1.97 -6.71
C ASP A 83 -12.08 2.85 -7.93
N PHE A 84 -12.83 3.95 -7.76
CA PHE A 84 -13.28 4.77 -8.89
C PHE A 84 -12.11 5.43 -9.63
N TYR A 85 -11.22 6.09 -8.89
CA TYR A 85 -10.07 6.79 -9.46
C TYR A 85 -8.96 5.84 -9.86
N HIS A 86 -8.77 4.76 -9.08
CA HIS A 86 -7.86 3.68 -9.45
C HIS A 86 -8.23 3.08 -10.82
N ARG A 87 -9.52 2.81 -11.07
CA ARG A 87 -9.99 2.36 -12.39
C ARG A 87 -9.92 3.44 -13.47
N SER A 88 -10.04 4.72 -13.13
CA SER A 88 -9.87 5.80 -14.12
C SER A 88 -8.43 5.88 -14.62
N LEU A 89 -7.45 5.74 -13.72
CA LEU A 89 -6.03 5.76 -14.08
C LEU A 89 -5.62 4.54 -14.90
N LEU A 90 -6.16 3.36 -14.58
CA LEU A 90 -5.88 2.13 -15.34
C LEU A 90 -6.45 2.13 -16.77
N LYS A 91 -7.35 3.06 -17.11
CA LYS A 91 -7.89 3.21 -18.48
C LYS A 91 -6.97 4.03 -19.39
N GLU A 92 -5.98 4.73 -18.83
CA GLU A 92 -5.04 5.51 -19.62
C GLU A 92 -4.00 4.58 -20.28
N PRO A 93 -3.81 4.66 -21.61
CA PRO A 93 -2.86 3.82 -22.33
C PRO A 93 -1.40 4.08 -21.92
N GLN A 94 -1.15 5.23 -21.30
CA GLN A 94 0.16 5.66 -20.79
C GLN A 94 0.47 5.08 -19.40
N VAL A 95 -0.52 4.52 -18.69
CA VAL A 95 -0.36 3.96 -17.35
C VAL A 95 -0.19 2.45 -17.48
N SER A 96 1.04 1.98 -17.25
CA SER A 96 1.32 0.54 -17.19
C SER A 96 0.67 -0.05 -15.94
N ASN A 97 -0.53 -0.62 -16.07
CA ASN A 97 -1.22 -1.70 -15.33
C ASN A 97 -1.10 -1.79 -13.79
N ASN A 98 -0.36 -0.91 -13.14
CA ASN A 98 0.29 -1.11 -11.84
C ASN A 98 0.14 0.15 -10.97
N ALA A 99 -0.97 0.89 -11.12
CA ALA A 99 -1.25 2.03 -10.26
C ALA A 99 -1.52 1.53 -8.84
N VAL A 100 -0.55 1.62 -7.93
CA VAL A 100 -0.72 1.15 -6.55
C VAL A 100 -1.20 2.32 -5.68
N PRO A 101 -2.35 2.19 -4.98
CA PRO A 101 -2.73 3.14 -3.95
C PRO A 101 -1.74 3.02 -2.77
N MET A 102 -1.14 4.14 -2.37
CA MET A 102 -0.17 4.20 -1.27
C MET A 102 -0.83 4.61 0.05
#